data_AF-A0A4R8LQD7-F1
#
_entry.id   AF-A0A4R8LQD7-F1
#
_cell.length_a   1.000
_cell.length_b   1.000
_cell.length_c   1.000
_cell.angle_alpha   90.00
_cell.angle_beta   90.00
_cell.angle_gamma   90.00
#
_symmetry.space_group_name_H-M   'P 1'
#
loop_
_entity.id
_entity.type
_entity.pdbx_description
1 polymer ?
#
loop_
_entity_poly.entity_id
_entity_poly.type
_entity_poly.pdbx_seq_one_letter_code
_entity_poly.pdbx_strand_id
1 'polypeptide(L)'
;MDLPALLDAAKRGKGSLKEIATELGIHPNRLSDWRAGRLKPNASEVAYLAECANLPILETVADIESQLDSQHASIWKKALGTLRAAGVAATLVLGIAMASMLSPKQATAAEHDGMLPSHGRGHWFDPSTTHQNSRNIA
;
A
#
# COMPACT_ATOMS: atom_id res chain seq x y z
N MET A 1 -14.11 -14.87 -4.88
CA MET A 1 -14.15 -15.63 -6.15
C MET A 1 -14.34 -17.11 -5.84
N ASP A 2 -14.87 -17.93 -6.73
CA ASP A 2 -15.06 -19.37 -6.49
C ASP A 2 -13.94 -20.22 -7.12
N LEU A 3 -13.89 -21.50 -6.76
CA LEU A 3 -12.87 -22.44 -7.22
C LEU A 3 -12.87 -22.66 -8.75
N PRO A 4 -14.03 -22.81 -9.43
CA PRO A 4 -14.06 -22.86 -10.89
C PRO A 4 -13.49 -21.60 -11.56
N ALA A 5 -13.81 -20.41 -11.06
CA ALA A 5 -13.25 -19.16 -11.59
C ALA A 5 -11.74 -19.07 -11.34
N LEU A 6 -11.24 -19.58 -10.21
CA LEU A 6 -9.80 -19.66 -9.92
C LEU A 6 -9.08 -20.57 -10.91
N LEU A 7 -9.64 -21.74 -11.21
CA LEU A 7 -9.09 -22.66 -12.22
C LEU A 7 -9.04 -22.00 -13.60
N ASP A 8 -10.10 -21.28 -13.98
CA ASP A 8 -10.14 -20.56 -15.25
C ASP A 8 -9.12 -19.40 -15.30
N ALA A 9 -8.91 -18.70 -14.18
CA ALA A 9 -7.91 -17.65 -14.07
C ALA A 9 -6.48 -18.20 -14.14
N ALA A 10 -6.19 -19.26 -13.39
CA ALA A 10 -4.90 -19.95 -13.43
C ALA A 10 -4.59 -20.49 -14.84
N LYS A 11 -5.58 -21.09 -15.51
CA LYS A 11 -5.46 -21.55 -16.89
C LYS A 11 -5.06 -20.41 -17.83
N ARG A 12 -5.64 -19.22 -17.68
CA ARG A 12 -5.28 -18.05 -18.52
C ARG A 12 -3.85 -17.60 -18.29
N GLY A 13 -3.34 -17.68 -17.07
CA GLY A 13 -1.97 -17.28 -16.75
C GLY A 13 -0.90 -18.29 -17.19
N LYS A 14 -1.20 -19.59 -17.08
CA LYS A 14 -0.26 -20.67 -17.48
C LYS A 14 -0.37 -21.12 -18.93
N GLY A 15 -1.56 -21.04 -19.52
CA GLY A 15 -1.88 -21.51 -20.87
C GLY A 15 -2.84 -22.70 -20.86
N SER A 16 -2.56 -23.74 -20.07
CA SER A 16 -3.41 -24.93 -20.00
C SER A 16 -3.58 -25.52 -18.59
N LEU A 17 -4.71 -26.21 -18.39
CA LEU A 17 -4.93 -27.01 -17.17
C LEU A 17 -4.03 -28.25 -17.12
N LYS A 18 -3.57 -28.74 -18.28
CA LYS A 18 -2.68 -29.90 -18.35
C LYS A 18 -1.30 -29.54 -17.77
N GLU A 19 -0.75 -28.38 -18.12
CA GLU A 19 0.51 -27.88 -17.55
C GLU A 19 0.40 -27.68 -16.04
N ILE A 20 -0.71 -27.09 -15.57
CA ILE A 20 -0.99 -26.94 -14.13
C ILE A 20 -1.00 -28.30 -13.42
N ALA A 21 -1.68 -29.31 -13.98
CA ALA A 21 -1.69 -30.66 -13.41
C ALA A 21 -0.29 -31.29 -13.39
N THR A 22 0.50 -31.09 -14.45
CA THR A 22 1.88 -31.58 -14.55
C THR A 22 2.79 -30.91 -13.52
N GLU A 23 2.75 -29.58 -13.37
CA GLU A 23 3.56 -28.85 -12.39
C GLU A 23 3.18 -29.21 -10.94
N LEU A 24 1.90 -29.41 -10.66
CA LEU A 24 1.43 -29.89 -9.35
C LEU A 24 1.72 -31.39 -9.10
N GLY A 25 2.17 -32.13 -10.11
CA GLY A 25 2.40 -33.58 -9.99
C GLY A 25 1.12 -34.39 -9.75
N ILE A 26 -0.04 -33.89 -10.21
CA ILE A 26 -1.34 -34.53 -10.02
C ILE A 26 -1.93 -35.03 -11.34
N HIS A 27 -2.82 -36.02 -11.25
CA HIS A 27 -3.55 -36.50 -12.42
C HIS A 27 -4.56 -35.43 -12.92
N PRO A 28 -4.67 -35.15 -14.23
CA PRO A 28 -5.56 -34.10 -14.77
C PRO A 28 -7.03 -34.20 -14.34
N ASN A 29 -7.55 -35.43 -14.15
CA ASN A 29 -8.92 -35.63 -13.68
C ASN A 29 -9.18 -34.98 -12.31
N ARG A 30 -8.14 -34.83 -11.47
CA ARG A 30 -8.26 -34.20 -10.16
C ARG A 30 -8.71 -32.73 -10.28
N LEU A 31 -8.27 -32.02 -11.32
CA LEU A 31 -8.72 -30.66 -11.62
C LEU A 31 -10.21 -30.63 -11.99
N SER A 32 -10.68 -31.63 -12.73
CA SER A 32 -12.10 -31.78 -13.06
C SER A 32 -12.94 -32.11 -11.82
N ASP A 33 -12.42 -32.96 -10.94
CA ASP A 33 -13.08 -33.30 -9.66
C ASP A 33 -13.17 -32.08 -8.73
N TRP A 34 -12.14 -31.24 -8.70
CA TRP A 34 -12.16 -29.94 -8.02
C TRP A 34 -13.23 -29.02 -8.59
N ARG A 35 -13.29 -28.90 -9.92
CA ARG A 35 -14.30 -28.07 -10.60
C ARG A 35 -15.72 -28.56 -10.31
N ALA A 36 -15.92 -29.88 -10.22
CA ALA A 36 -17.19 -30.49 -9.91
C ALA A 36 -17.53 -30.49 -8.40
N GLY A 37 -16.61 -30.03 -7.54
CA GLY A 37 -16.79 -30.04 -6.09
C GLY A 37 -16.77 -31.43 -5.46
N ARG A 38 -16.30 -32.46 -6.19
CA ARG A 38 -16.20 -33.85 -5.68
C ARG A 38 -15.01 -34.02 -4.75
N LEU A 39 -13.96 -33.26 -5.00
CA LEU A 39 -12.74 -33.27 -4.21
C LEU A 39 -12.36 -31.82 -3.89
N LYS A 40 -11.86 -31.61 -2.67
CA LYS A 40 -11.35 -30.33 -2.22
C LYS A 40 -9.82 -30.24 -2.50
N PRO A 41 -9.33 -29.18 -3.16
CA PRO A 41 -7.89 -28.90 -3.19
C PRO A 41 -7.39 -28.51 -1.80
N ASN A 42 -6.13 -28.83 -1.49
CA ASN A 42 -5.48 -28.35 -0.28
C ASN A 42 -5.03 -26.88 -0.44
N ALA A 43 -4.69 -26.24 0.67
CA ALA A 43 -4.30 -24.83 0.68
C ALA A 43 -3.09 -24.52 -0.22
N SER A 44 -2.11 -25.43 -0.33
CA SER A 44 -0.94 -25.26 -1.20
C SER A 44 -1.31 -25.33 -2.69
N GLU A 45 -2.23 -26.22 -3.07
CA GLU A 45 -2.78 -26.32 -4.42
C GLU A 45 -3.54 -25.04 -4.77
N VAL A 46 -4.35 -24.50 -3.85
CA VAL A 46 -5.04 -23.21 -4.03
C VAL A 46 -4.04 -22.05 -4.15
N ALA A 47 -2.99 -22.04 -3.33
CA ALA A 47 -1.95 -21.01 -3.37
C ALA A 47 -1.24 -20.98 -4.72
N TYR A 48 -0.88 -22.14 -5.24
CA TYR A 48 -0.25 -22.27 -6.56
C TYR A 48 -1.18 -21.80 -7.70
N LEU A 49 -2.48 -22.13 -7.63
CA LEU A 49 -3.45 -21.61 -8.61
C LEU A 49 -3.55 -20.07 -8.55
N ALA A 50 -3.49 -19.49 -7.35
CA ALA A 50 -3.50 -18.04 -7.17
C ALA A 50 -2.25 -17.38 -7.77
N GLU A 51 -1.07 -17.97 -7.57
CA GLU A 51 0.19 -17.54 -8.18
C GLU A 51 0.09 -17.57 -9.72
N CYS A 52 -0.41 -18.68 -10.28
CA CYS A 52 -0.62 -18.80 -11.73
C CYS A 52 -1.58 -17.74 -12.28
N ALA A 53 -2.58 -17.35 -11.49
CA ALA A 53 -3.55 -16.32 -11.84
C ALA A 53 -3.06 -14.89 -11.57
N ASN A 54 -1.85 -14.72 -11.03
CA ASN A 54 -1.30 -13.45 -10.56
C ASN A 54 -2.23 -12.73 -9.56
N LEU A 55 -2.83 -13.50 -8.65
CA LEU A 55 -3.72 -13.03 -7.60
C LEU A 55 -2.99 -12.98 -6.26
N PRO A 56 -3.44 -12.15 -5.29
CA PRO A 56 -2.87 -12.12 -3.96
C PRO A 56 -3.04 -13.49 -3.29
N ILE A 57 -1.93 -14.22 -3.14
CA ILE A 57 -1.91 -15.64 -2.75
C ILE A 57 -2.67 -15.89 -1.45
N LEU A 58 -2.30 -15.18 -0.37
CA LEU A 58 -2.90 -15.39 0.96
C LEU A 58 -4.38 -14.98 1.01
N GLU A 59 -4.76 -13.90 0.33
CA GLU A 59 -6.17 -13.50 0.25
C GLU A 59 -7.00 -14.53 -0.50
N THR A 60 -6.47 -15.04 -1.60
CA THR A 60 -7.16 -16.01 -2.46
C THR A 60 -7.32 -17.35 -1.74
N VAL A 61 -6.28 -17.82 -1.04
CA VAL A 61 -6.36 -19.04 -0.22
C VAL A 61 -7.42 -18.88 0.86
N ALA A 62 -7.40 -17.79 1.62
CA ALA A 62 -8.38 -17.57 2.69
C ALA A 62 -9.82 -17.44 2.13
N ASP A 63 -10.01 -16.75 1.00
CA ASP A 63 -11.32 -16.60 0.36
C ASP A 63 -11.88 -17.96 -0.08
N ILE A 64 -11.08 -18.77 -0.78
CA ILE A 64 -11.48 -20.09 -1.28
C ILE A 64 -11.68 -21.09 -0.14
N GLU A 65 -10.76 -21.17 0.82
CA GLU A 65 -10.88 -22.07 1.97
C GLU A 65 -12.12 -21.74 2.81
N SER A 66 -12.50 -20.46 2.92
CA SER A 66 -13.72 -20.06 3.63
C SER A 66 -15.01 -20.51 2.95
N GLN A 67 -14.97 -20.80 1.64
CA GLN A 67 -16.09 -21.30 0.85
C GLN A 67 -16.13 -22.83 0.84
N LEU A 68 -14.96 -23.47 0.83
CA LEU A 68 -14.84 -24.94 0.78
C LEU A 68 -14.98 -25.61 2.15
N ASP A 69 -14.60 -24.93 3.24
CA ASP A 69 -14.69 -25.45 4.61
C ASP A 69 -15.71 -24.67 5.44
N SER A 70 -16.96 -25.14 5.50
CA SER A 70 -18.00 -24.50 6.30
C SER A 70 -17.71 -24.54 7.81
N GLN A 71 -16.94 -25.52 8.29
CA GLN A 71 -16.63 -25.69 9.70
C GLN A 71 -15.64 -24.61 10.17
N HIS A 72 -14.62 -24.33 9.37
CA HIS A 72 -13.58 -23.35 9.69
C HIS A 72 -13.73 -22.02 8.93
N ALA A 73 -14.81 -21.84 8.17
CA ALA A 73 -15.09 -20.63 7.38
C ALA A 73 -14.94 -19.34 8.19
N SER A 74 -15.34 -19.35 9.47
CA SER A 74 -15.26 -18.18 10.35
C SER A 74 -13.81 -17.77 10.63
N ILE A 75 -12.88 -18.72 10.75
CA ILE A 75 -11.46 -18.47 10.99
C ILE A 75 -10.85 -17.83 9.73
N TRP A 76 -11.15 -18.38 8.55
CA TRP A 76 -10.66 -17.87 7.28
C TRP A 76 -11.20 -16.47 6.95
N LYS A 77 -12.50 -16.21 7.20
CA LYS A 77 -13.09 -14.87 7.03
C LYS A 77 -12.44 -13.84 7.94
N LYS A 78 -12.16 -14.21 9.20
CA LYS A 78 -11.42 -13.35 10.14
C LYS A 78 -10.01 -13.07 9.65
N ALA A 79 -9.26 -14.11 9.24
CA ALA A 79 -7.91 -13.95 8.71
C ALA A 79 -7.88 -13.03 7.49
N LEU A 80 -8.82 -13.19 6.55
CA LEU A 80 -8.97 -12.32 5.38
C LEU A 80 -9.29 -10.87 5.77
N GLY A 81 -10.16 -10.66 6.76
CA GLY A 81 -10.47 -9.34 7.30
C GLY A 81 -9.24 -8.66 7.89
N THR A 82 -8.47 -9.38 8.71
CA THR A 82 -7.22 -8.87 9.31
C THR A 82 -6.18 -8.55 8.23
N LEU A 83 -6.00 -9.43 7.23
CA LEU A 83 -5.04 -9.22 6.16
C LEU A 83 -5.36 -7.97 5.34
N ARG A 84 -6.64 -7.76 4.98
CA ARG A 84 -7.07 -6.56 4.25
C ARG A 84 -6.92 -5.30 5.09
N ALA A 85 -7.26 -5.35 6.38
CA ALA A 85 -7.08 -4.21 7.28
C ALA A 85 -5.58 -3.85 7.46
N ALA A 86 -4.70 -4.85 7.55
CA ALA A 86 -3.26 -4.64 7.67
C ALA A 86 -2.60 -4.19 6.35
N GLY A 87 -3.06 -4.70 5.20
CA GLY A 87 -2.54 -4.33 3.87
C GLY A 87 -2.78 -2.86 3.52
N VAL A 88 -3.95 -2.31 3.85
CA VAL A 88 -4.26 -0.89 3.64
C VAL A 88 -3.34 0.03 4.46
N ALA A 89 -2.83 -0.43 5.60
CA ALA A 89 -1.93 0.35 6.44
C ALA A 89 -0.51 0.49 5.85
N ALA A 90 -0.06 -0.43 4.99
CA ALA A 90 1.31 -0.43 4.44
C ALA A 90 1.51 0.51 3.23
N THR A 91 0.45 0.91 2.53
CA THR A 91 0.58 1.69 1.27
C THR A 91 0.62 3.22 1.48
N LEU A 92 0.35 3.74 2.69
CA LEU A 92 0.26 5.19 2.93
C LEU A 92 1.57 5.90 3.32
N VAL A 93 2.74 5.25 3.26
CA VAL A 93 4.01 5.89 3.71
C VAL A 93 4.86 6.51 2.59
N LEU A 94 4.59 6.25 1.29
CA LEU A 94 5.50 6.74 0.22
C LEU A 94 4.96 7.90 -0.65
N GLY A 95 3.72 8.35 -0.44
CA GLY A 95 3.07 9.34 -1.32
C GLY A 95 3.11 10.80 -0.89
N ILE A 96 3.58 11.14 0.32
CA ILE A 96 3.56 12.54 0.82
C ILE A 96 4.97 13.17 0.83
N ALA A 97 6.05 12.39 0.79
CA ALA A 97 7.40 12.95 0.83
C ALA A 97 7.93 13.43 -0.54
N MET A 98 7.39 12.93 -1.66
CA MET A 98 7.93 13.24 -3.00
C MET A 98 7.30 14.47 -3.67
N ALA A 99 6.18 15.01 -3.15
CA ALA A 99 5.64 16.28 -3.63
C ALA A 99 6.47 17.50 -3.17
N SER A 100 7.31 17.34 -2.13
CA SER A 100 8.14 18.43 -1.58
C SER A 100 9.53 18.54 -2.21
N MET A 101 9.94 17.60 -3.07
CA MET A 101 11.29 17.59 -3.68
C MET A 101 11.34 18.12 -5.11
N LEU A 102 10.21 18.54 -5.69
CA LEU A 102 10.15 19.23 -6.97
C LEU A 102 9.72 20.70 -6.81
N SER A 103 10.40 21.43 -5.92
CA SER A 103 10.41 22.89 -5.98
C SER A 103 11.39 23.31 -7.08
N PRO A 104 10.95 23.94 -8.19
CA PRO A 104 11.87 24.59 -9.10
C PRO A 104 12.60 25.70 -8.33
N LYS A 105 13.93 25.57 -8.29
CA LYS A 105 14.89 26.55 -7.78
C LYS A 105 14.62 27.91 -8.42
N GLN A 106 13.86 28.78 -7.76
CA GLN A 106 13.94 30.20 -8.03
C GLN A 106 15.26 30.70 -7.47
N ALA A 107 16.24 30.85 -8.36
CA ALA A 107 17.42 31.64 -8.10
C ALA A 107 16.99 33.10 -7.93
N THR A 108 16.98 33.60 -6.69
CA THR A 108 17.17 35.03 -6.47
C THR A 108 18.62 35.22 -6.06
N ALA A 109 19.39 35.79 -6.98
CA ALA A 109 20.73 36.29 -6.71
C ALA A 109 20.73 37.76 -7.08
N ALA A 110 20.92 38.56 -6.02
CA ALA A 110 21.48 39.90 -6.00
C ALA A 110 20.73 40.99 -6.79
N GLU A 111 20.06 41.87 -6.04
CA GLU A 111 20.16 43.29 -6.35
C GLU A 111 20.81 44.03 -5.19
N HIS A 112 21.87 44.73 -5.59
CA HIS A 112 22.82 45.50 -4.85
C HIS A 112 22.17 46.85 -4.51
N ASP A 113 22.04 47.13 -3.21
CA ASP A 113 21.60 48.41 -2.68
C ASP A 113 22.56 49.52 -3.13
N GLY A 114 22.04 50.41 -3.96
CA GLY A 114 22.75 51.51 -4.55
C GLY A 114 21.77 52.61 -4.95
N MET A 115 21.95 53.77 -4.35
CA MET A 115 21.40 55.09 -4.67
C MET A 115 20.04 55.49 -4.04
N LEU A 116 20.17 56.43 -3.08
CA LEU A 116 19.18 57.35 -2.52
C LEU A 116 18.17 57.89 -3.55
N PRO A 117 16.92 58.19 -3.12
CA PRO A 117 16.56 59.61 -3.12
C PRO A 117 15.60 60.09 -2.01
N SER A 118 15.75 61.39 -1.75
CA SER A 118 14.76 62.41 -1.38
C SER A 118 14.08 62.38 0.00
N HIS A 119 14.50 63.36 0.80
CA HIS A 119 13.77 64.05 1.85
C HIS A 119 12.26 64.22 1.60
N GLY A 120 11.46 64.08 2.66
CA GLY A 120 10.25 64.87 2.83
C GLY A 120 9.14 64.23 3.66
N ARG A 121 8.90 64.79 4.86
CA ARG A 121 7.71 64.63 5.74
C ARG A 121 7.55 63.25 6.39
N GLY A 122 7.42 63.12 7.69
CA GLY A 122 7.24 64.09 8.75
C GLY A 122 6.71 63.33 9.97
N HIS A 123 7.28 63.65 11.13
CA HIS A 123 6.68 63.54 12.46
C HIS A 123 6.11 62.18 12.87
N TRP A 124 6.82 61.45 13.74
CA TRP A 124 6.25 61.03 15.03
C TRP A 124 7.34 60.39 15.90
N PHE A 125 7.70 61.09 16.98
CA PHE A 125 8.15 60.54 18.26
C PHE A 125 9.57 59.94 18.44
N ASP A 126 10.38 60.71 19.15
CA ASP A 126 11.39 60.31 20.15
C ASP A 126 11.24 61.39 21.27
N PRO A 127 11.31 61.16 22.61
CA PRO A 127 12.09 60.18 23.38
C PRO A 127 11.29 59.54 24.57
N SER A 128 11.77 58.58 25.38
CA SER A 128 12.59 58.83 26.58
C SER A 128 12.89 57.51 27.32
N THR A 129 14.17 57.23 27.52
CA THR A 129 14.81 56.65 28.72
C THR A 129 14.02 55.69 29.62
N THR A 130 14.36 54.39 29.56
CA THR A 130 14.44 53.57 30.79
C THR A 130 15.85 53.00 30.90
N HIS A 131 16.68 53.73 31.63
CA HIS A 131 17.82 53.17 32.33
C HIS A 131 17.27 52.53 33.62
N GLN A 132 17.46 51.24 33.86
CA GLN A 132 17.55 50.74 35.24
C GLN A 132 18.53 49.56 35.34
N ASN A 133 19.77 49.98 35.50
CA ASN A 133 20.89 49.29 36.13
C ASN A 133 20.53 48.89 37.58
N SER A 134 20.86 47.67 38.03
CA SER A 134 21.83 47.44 39.13
C SER A 134 21.62 46.12 39.90
N ARG A 135 22.68 45.29 39.81
CA ARG A 135 23.45 44.65 40.90
C ARG A 135 22.89 43.45 41.69
N ASN A 136 23.76 42.44 41.66
CA ASN A 136 23.87 41.24 42.49
C ASN A 136 23.81 41.49 43.99
N ILE A 137 23.31 40.48 44.70
CA ILE A 137 23.43 40.26 46.15
C ILE A 137 24.38 39.07 46.34
N ALA A 138 25.52 39.31 47.00
CA ALA A 138 26.37 38.43 47.81
C ALA A 138 27.85 38.83 47.66
#